data_AF-A0A7X7GY96-F1
#
_entry.id   AF-A0A7X7GY96-F1
#
_cell.length_a   1.000
_cell.length_b   1.000
_cell.length_c   1.000
_cell.angle_alpha   90.00
_cell.angle_beta   90.00
_cell.angle_gamma   90.00
#
_symmetry.space_group_name_H-M   'P 1'
#
loop_
_entity.id
_entity.type
_entity.pdbx_description
1 polymer ?
#
loop_
_entity_poly.entity_id
_entity_poly.type
_entity_poly.pdbx_seq_one_letter_code
_entity_poly.pdbx_strand_id
1 'polypeptide(L)'
;MHMRDALHRLTGSVLPQRPRATAVARLLLAVFTSCMLLPIMSCVPVIVDETPDSVLRLYDVGPITLDPAISGEMSSHIYVMHLYSGLVDLDEDLMVQPDIA
;
A
#
# COMPACT_ATOMS: atom_id res chain seq x y z
N MET A 1 42.60 43.89 -9.17
CA MET A 1 41.46 44.04 -10.10
C MET A 1 41.53 42.89 -11.11
N HIS A 2 41.14 41.68 -10.70
CA HIS A 2 41.24 40.44 -11.51
C HIS A 2 40.32 39.33 -10.97
N MET A 3 39.96 39.40 -9.68
CA MET A 3 39.05 38.43 -9.05
C MET A 3 37.56 38.71 -9.32
N ARG A 4 37.19 39.94 -9.69
CA ARG A 4 35.82 40.31 -10.07
C ARG A 4 35.41 39.76 -11.45
N ASP A 5 36.38 39.59 -12.35
CA ASP A 5 36.15 39.08 -13.70
C ASP A 5 35.93 37.56 -13.73
N ALA A 6 36.50 36.84 -12.76
CA ALA A 6 36.24 35.41 -12.57
C ALA A 6 34.82 35.13 -12.05
N LEU A 7 34.29 36.03 -11.21
CA LEU A 7 32.96 35.91 -10.61
C LEU A 7 31.82 36.15 -11.63
N HIS A 8 32.01 37.08 -12.57
CA HIS A 8 31.06 37.28 -13.68
C HIS A 8 31.02 36.09 -14.66
N ARG A 9 32.13 35.34 -14.80
CA ARG A 9 32.19 34.15 -15.67
C ARG A 9 31.48 32.93 -15.08
N LEU A 10 31.37 32.84 -13.75
CA LEU A 10 30.59 31.80 -13.07
C LEU A 10 29.09 32.09 -13.07
N THR A 11 28.67 33.34 -13.31
CA THR A 11 27.25 33.71 -13.43
C THR A 11 26.69 33.40 -14.84
N GLY A 12 27.56 33.03 -15.78
CA GLY A 12 27.23 32.86 -17.19
C GLY A 12 27.00 31.42 -17.67
N SER A 13 27.02 30.41 -16.80
CA SER A 13 26.65 29.05 -17.21
C SER A 13 25.14 28.87 -17.24
N VAL A 14 24.45 29.74 -17.98
CA VAL A 14 23.16 29.43 -18.57
C VAL A 14 23.47 28.40 -19.64
N LEU A 15 23.38 27.12 -19.26
CA LEU A 15 23.47 26.00 -20.18
C LEU A 15 22.54 26.29 -21.37
N PRO A 16 23.01 26.20 -22.63
CA PRO A 16 22.14 26.39 -23.78
C PRO A 16 21.03 25.33 -23.73
N GLN A 17 19.83 25.77 -23.33
CA GLN A 17 18.65 24.95 -23.22
C GLN A 17 18.22 24.53 -24.64
N ARG A 18 18.60 23.32 -25.05
CA ARG A 18 17.77 22.57 -26.00
C ARG A 18 16.53 22.14 -25.22
N PRO A 19 15.37 22.80 -25.42
CA PRO A 19 14.22 22.69 -24.51
C PRO A 19 13.71 21.26 -24.39
N ARG A 20 13.87 20.47 -25.47
CA ARG A 20 13.50 19.05 -25.53
C ARG A 20 14.42 18.16 -24.68
N ALA A 21 15.73 18.40 -24.69
CA ALA A 21 16.68 17.58 -23.93
C ALA A 21 16.59 17.82 -22.42
N THR A 22 16.35 19.07 -22.01
CA THR A 22 16.15 19.41 -20.59
C THR A 22 14.82 18.91 -20.04
N ALA A 23 13.77 18.87 -20.88
CA ALA A 23 12.48 18.28 -20.50
C ALA A 23 12.59 16.76 -20.30
N VAL A 24 13.27 16.06 -21.20
CA VAL A 24 13.51 14.61 -21.08
C VAL A 24 14.37 14.31 -19.85
N ALA A 25 15.44 15.06 -19.61
CA ALA A 25 16.30 14.86 -18.43
C ALA A 25 15.53 15.06 -17.11
N ARG A 26 14.64 16.05 -17.04
CA ARG A 26 13.78 16.28 -15.86
C ARG A 26 12.74 15.18 -15.67
N LEU A 27 12.14 14.68 -16.76
CA LEU A 27 11.22 13.55 -16.71
C LEU A 27 11.92 12.29 -16.19
N LEU A 28 13.12 11.98 -16.71
CA LEU A 28 13.91 10.84 -16.27
C LEU A 28 14.29 10.94 -14.79
N LEU A 29 14.70 12.13 -14.34
CA LEU A 29 15.02 12.35 -12.94
C LEU A 29 13.78 12.19 -12.04
N ALA A 30 12.63 12.74 -12.45
CA ALA A 30 11.37 12.61 -11.71
C ALA A 30 10.89 11.15 -11.61
N VAL A 31 11.00 10.38 -12.70
CA VAL A 31 10.68 8.95 -12.74
C VAL A 31 11.61 8.16 -11.82
N PHE A 32 12.92 8.45 -11.85
CA PHE A 32 13.89 7.77 -10.99
C PHE A 32 13.65 8.06 -9.51
N THR A 33 13.39 9.33 -9.15
CA THR A 33 13.06 9.69 -7.76
C THR A 33 11.75 9.06 -7.31
N SER A 34 10.74 9.02 -8.17
CA SER A 34 9.46 8.38 -7.86
C SER A 34 9.64 6.87 -7.63
N CYS A 35 10.32 6.18 -8.56
CA CYS A 35 10.56 4.74 -8.50
C CYS A 35 11.39 4.30 -7.28
N MET A 36 12.36 5.13 -6.85
CA MET A 36 13.20 4.82 -5.69
C MET A 36 12.56 5.21 -4.34
N LEU A 37 11.70 6.23 -4.30
CA LEU A 37 11.08 6.72 -3.05
C LEU A 37 9.72 6.08 -2.73
N LEU A 38 8.93 5.72 -3.75
CA LEU A 38 7.65 5.00 -3.60
C LEU A 38 7.74 3.69 -2.80
N PRO A 39 8.74 2.81 -2.99
CA PRO A 39 8.79 1.52 -2.28
C PRO A 39 9.12 1.66 -0.79
N ILE A 40 9.74 2.77 -0.36
CA ILE A 40 10.18 2.97 1.04
C ILE A 40 9.00 3.40 1.93
N MET A 41 7.97 4.05 1.36
CA MET A 41 6.77 4.49 2.09
C MET A 41 5.64 3.46 2.07
N SER A 42 5.82 2.36 1.34
CA SER A 42 4.86 1.27 1.30
C SER A 42 5.11 0.32 2.47
N CYS A 43 4.34 0.45 3.55
CA CYS A 43 4.31 -0.54 4.63
C CYS A 43 3.52 -1.80 4.23
N VAL A 44 3.63 -2.23 2.98
CA VAL A 44 2.97 -3.47 2.53
C VAL A 44 3.88 -4.64 2.92
N PRO A 45 3.40 -5.60 3.72
CA PRO A 45 4.17 -6.80 4.00
C PRO A 45 4.49 -7.50 2.68
N VAL A 46 5.76 -7.85 2.48
CA VAL A 46 6.18 -8.71 1.36
C VAL A 46 5.55 -10.08 1.61
N ILE A 47 4.47 -10.37 0.89
CA ILE A 47 3.90 -11.71 0.84
C ILE A 47 4.84 -12.54 -0.03
N VAL A 48 5.66 -13.37 0.61
CA VAL A 48 6.45 -14.40 -0.08
C VAL A 48 5.47 -15.50 -0.46
N ASP A 49 5.27 -15.70 -1.77
CA ASP A 49 4.29 -16.56 -2.43
C ASP A 49 4.54 -18.08 -2.25
N GLU A 50 5.04 -18.47 -1.08
CA GLU A 50 5.29 -19.87 -0.70
C GLU A 50 4.20 -20.40 0.25
N THR A 51 3.15 -19.61 0.49
CA THR A 51 2.06 -19.98 1.41
C THR A 51 0.90 -20.61 0.65
N PRO A 52 0.39 -21.76 1.09
CA PRO A 52 -0.74 -22.40 0.43
C PRO A 52 -1.99 -21.51 0.52
N ASP A 53 -2.70 -21.34 -0.60
CA ASP A 53 -3.94 -20.56 -0.74
C ASP A 53 -5.07 -21.03 0.20
N SER A 54 -4.95 -22.22 0.78
CA SER A 54 -5.93 -22.81 1.69
C SER A 54 -5.82 -22.35 3.15
N VAL A 55 -4.83 -21.52 3.49
CA VAL A 55 -4.61 -21.06 4.87
C VAL A 55 -4.85 -19.56 4.98
N LEU A 56 -5.95 -19.19 5.65
CA LEU A 56 -6.22 -17.81 6.04
C LEU A 56 -5.28 -17.39 7.19
N ARG A 57 -4.54 -16.29 6.97
CA ARG A 57 -3.71 -15.65 8.00
C ARG A 57 -4.22 -14.23 8.24
N LEU A 58 -4.71 -13.97 9.44
CA LEU A 58 -5.14 -12.63 9.86
C LEU A 58 -4.00 -11.94 10.62
N TYR A 59 -3.85 -10.63 10.36
CA TYR A 59 -2.95 -9.76 11.11
C TYR A 59 -3.76 -9.01 12.17
N ASP A 60 -3.77 -9.52 13.39
CA ASP A 60 -4.52 -8.93 14.49
C ASP A 60 -3.91 -9.30 15.86
N VAL A 61 -4.60 -8.91 16.95
CA VAL A 61 -4.23 -9.27 18.32
C VAL A 61 -5.03 -10.50 18.81
N GLY A 62 -5.89 -11.05 17.96
CA GLY A 62 -6.84 -12.11 18.26
C GLY A 62 -8.18 -11.58 18.82
N PRO A 63 -9.14 -12.49 19.02
CA PRO A 63 -10.45 -12.17 19.55
C PRO A 63 -10.40 -11.92 21.07
N ILE A 64 -11.27 -11.04 21.57
CA ILE A 64 -11.47 -10.86 23.03
C ILE A 64 -12.35 -11.99 23.58
N THR A 65 -13.30 -12.46 22.78
CA THR A 65 -14.20 -13.56 23.11
C THR A 65 -14.54 -14.39 21.87
N LEU A 66 -14.83 -15.67 22.06
CA LEU A 66 -15.35 -16.57 21.02
C LEU A 66 -16.82 -16.94 21.23
N ASP A 67 -17.45 -16.44 22.29
CA ASP A 67 -18.88 -16.66 22.54
C ASP A 67 -19.71 -15.71 21.65
N PRO A 68 -20.49 -16.22 20.67
CA PRO A 68 -21.28 -15.40 19.76
C PRO A 68 -22.32 -14.53 20.48
N ALA A 69 -22.77 -14.91 21.67
CA ALA A 69 -23.77 -14.17 22.42
C ALA A 69 -23.25 -12.82 22.97
N ILE A 70 -21.92 -12.67 23.08
CA ILE A 70 -21.27 -11.49 23.67
C ILE A 70 -20.21 -10.84 22.78
N SER A 71 -19.95 -11.38 21.58
CA SER A 71 -19.04 -10.78 20.59
C SER A 71 -19.73 -9.61 19.85
N GLY A 72 -19.55 -8.38 20.35
CA GLY A 72 -20.12 -7.15 19.79
C GLY A 72 -19.12 -6.25 19.05
N GLU A 73 -17.84 -6.60 19.13
CA GLU A 73 -16.69 -5.92 18.58
C GLU A 73 -16.19 -6.62 17.31
N MET A 74 -15.57 -5.85 16.42
CA MET A 74 -15.17 -6.36 15.11
C MET A 74 -14.08 -7.43 15.16
N SER A 75 -13.15 -7.35 16.13
CA SER A 75 -12.05 -8.33 16.23
C SER A 75 -12.56 -9.73 16.54
N SER A 76 -13.49 -9.89 17.49
CA SER A 76 -14.11 -11.19 17.80
C SER A 76 -15.10 -11.63 16.73
N HIS A 77 -15.87 -10.70 16.16
CA HIS A 77 -16.89 -11.02 15.15
C HIS A 77 -16.30 -11.70 13.90
N ILE A 78 -15.10 -11.31 13.46
CA ILE A 78 -14.45 -11.96 12.31
C ILE A 78 -14.16 -13.43 12.59
N TYR A 79 -13.69 -13.80 13.79
CA TYR A 79 -13.46 -15.21 14.13
C TYR A 79 -14.76 -15.98 14.26
N VAL A 80 -15.77 -15.38 14.89
CA VAL A 80 -17.09 -16.01 15.06
C VAL A 80 -17.69 -16.37 13.70
N MET A 81 -17.61 -15.48 12.70
CA MET A 81 -18.11 -15.73 11.35
C MET A 81 -17.34 -16.84 10.61
N HIS A 82 -16.07 -17.08 10.95
CA HIS A 82 -15.31 -18.20 10.38
C HIS A 82 -15.53 -19.53 11.11
N LEU A 83 -15.94 -19.50 12.39
CA LEU A 83 -16.02 -20.69 13.25
C LEU A 83 -17.45 -21.22 13.42
N TYR A 84 -18.46 -20.35 13.30
CA TYR A 84 -19.84 -20.67 13.59
C TYR A 84 -20.73 -20.42 12.37
N SER A 85 -21.61 -21.39 12.10
CA SER A 85 -22.66 -21.30 11.11
C SER A 85 -23.98 -20.82 11.74
N GLY A 86 -24.76 -20.08 10.96
CA GLY A 86 -26.06 -19.55 11.34
C GLY A 86 -27.22 -20.37 10.78
N LEU A 87 -28.46 -19.95 11.04
CA LEU A 87 -29.62 -20.50 10.33
C LEU A 87 -29.62 -20.07 8.86
N VAL A 88 -29.14 -18.86 8.61
CA VAL A 88 -29.00 -18.25 7.29
C VAL A 88 -27.61 -17.63 7.19
N ASP A 89 -27.11 -17.53 5.97
CA ASP A 89 -25.88 -16.84 5.60
C ASP A 89 -26.16 -15.78 4.51
N LEU A 90 -25.16 -14.97 4.21
CA LEU A 90 -25.18 -13.99 3.13
C LEU A 90 -24.21 -14.42 2.03
N ASP A 91 -24.70 -14.47 0.80
CA ASP A 91 -23.85 -14.80 -0.35
C ASP A 91 -22.94 -13.62 -0.76
N GLU A 92 -22.18 -13.81 -1.85
CA GLU A 92 -21.26 -12.81 -2.40
C GLU A 92 -21.96 -11.50 -2.79
N ASP A 93 -23.27 -11.55 -3.09
CA ASP A 93 -24.12 -10.41 -3.43
C ASP A 93 -24.86 -9.84 -2.20
N LEU A 94 -24.53 -10.33 -0.99
CA LEU A 94 -25.17 -10.01 0.29
C LEU A 94 -26.65 -10.39 0.35
N MET A 95 -27.05 -11.41 -0.41
CA MET A 95 -28.40 -11.95 -0.42
C MET A 95 -28.53 -13.09 0.58
N VAL A 96 -29.70 -13.18 1.21
CA VAL A 96 -29.98 -14.20 2.24
C VAL A 96 -30.06 -15.58 1.59
N GLN A 97 -29.25 -16.52 2.08
CA GLN A 97 -29.24 -17.93 1.71
C GLN A 97 -29.41 -18.81 2.96
N PRO A 98 -30.07 -19.98 2.88
CA PRO A 98 -30.02 -20.96 3.97
C PRO A 98 -28.60 -21.47 4.22
N ASP A 99 -28.26 -21.63 5.51
CA ASP A 99 -27.01 -22.26 5.96
C ASP A 99 -27.35 -23.61 6.62
N ILE A 100 -27.59 -23.65 7.94
CA ILE A 100 -27.92 -24.92 8.63
C ILE A 100 -29.42 -25.25 8.71
N ALA A 101 -30.30 -24.34 8.26
CA ALA A 101 -31.76 -24.44 8.43
C ALA A 101 -32.52 -24.67 7.12
#